data_AF-A0AAN7L0E7-F1
#
_entry.id   AF-A0AAN7L0E7-F1
#
_cell.length_a   1.000
_cell.length_b   1.000
_cell.length_c   1.000
_cell.angle_alpha   90.00
_cell.angle_beta   90.00
_cell.angle_gamma   90.00
#
_symmetry.space_group_name_H-M   'P 1'
#
loop_
_entity.id
_entity.type
_entity.pdbx_description
1 polymer ?
#
loop_
_entity_poly.entity_id
_entity_poly.type
_entity_poly.pdbx_seq_one_letter_code
_entity_poly.pdbx_strand_id
1 'polypeptide(L)'
;MDELPRIVEADMREEFKIFCGEVVRFGNRCKDPQWHNLERYFEKISKELTPRDQLKKEAEIVLQQLMILVQYTAELYEELHALDRLEQNYHQKRLEDEISSSAQNGCLLVDIH
;
A
#
# COMPACT_ATOMS: atom_id res chain seq x y z
N MET A 1 -16.88 0.69 -4.37
CA MET A 1 -17.82 -0.45 -4.28
C MET A 1 -18.10 -0.83 -2.82
N ASP A 2 -18.03 0.13 -1.88
CA ASP A 2 -18.03 -0.18 -0.43
C ASP A 2 -19.35 0.17 0.27
N GLU A 3 -20.35 0.66 -0.46
CA GLU A 3 -21.58 1.17 0.14
C GLU A 3 -22.42 0.06 0.78
N LEU A 4 -22.56 -1.08 0.11
CA LEU A 4 -23.33 -2.22 0.64
C LEU A 4 -22.66 -2.83 1.89
N PRO A 5 -21.34 -3.12 1.91
CA PRO A 5 -20.65 -3.54 3.14
C PRO A 5 -20.79 -2.56 4.29
N ARG A 6 -20.67 -1.24 4.03
CA ARG A 6 -20.80 -0.21 5.07
C ARG A 6 -22.18 -0.17 5.69
N ILE A 7 -23.23 -0.34 4.89
CA ILE A 7 -24.61 -0.38 5.38
C ILE A 7 -24.83 -1.62 6.26
N VAL A 8 -24.39 -2.79 5.80
CA VAL A 8 -24.50 -4.04 6.58
C VAL A 8 -23.72 -3.95 7.90
N GLU A 9 -22.51 -3.41 7.88
CA GLU A 9 -21.72 -3.18 9.10
C GLU A 9 -22.40 -2.21 10.06
N ALA A 10 -23.05 -1.16 9.55
CA ALA A 10 -23.77 -0.20 10.37
C ALA A 10 -25.00 -0.84 11.05
N ASP A 11 -25.80 -1.59 10.30
CA ASP A 11 -26.96 -2.31 10.84
C ASP A 11 -26.54 -3.34 11.89
N MET A 12 -25.51 -4.15 11.61
CA MET A 12 -24.99 -5.13 12.58
C MET A 12 -24.52 -4.46 13.88
N ARG A 13 -23.91 -3.27 13.78
CA ARG A 13 -23.45 -2.52 14.96
C ARG A 13 -24.62 -2.02 15.81
N GLU A 14 -25.69 -1.57 15.18
CA GLU A 14 -26.88 -1.11 15.90
C GLU A 14 -27.63 -2.28 16.54
N GLU A 15 -27.84 -3.39 15.83
CA GLU A 15 -28.44 -4.60 16.40
C GLU A 15 -27.65 -5.12 17.61
N PHE A 16 -26.31 -5.15 17.50
CA PHE A 16 -25.44 -5.56 18.60
C PHE A 16 -25.54 -4.64 19.81
N LYS A 17 -25.66 -3.32 19.60
CA LYS A 17 -25.84 -2.33 20.66
C LYS A 17 -27.16 -2.55 21.41
N ILE A 18 -28.25 -2.81 20.68
CA ILE A 18 -29.55 -3.14 21.27
C ILE A 18 -29.44 -4.43 22.09
N PHE A 19 -28.80 -5.47 21.54
CA PHE A 19 -28.58 -6.73 22.24
C PHE A 19 -27.80 -6.56 23.55
N CYS A 20 -26.68 -5.83 23.54
CA CYS A 20 -25.93 -5.53 24.75
C CYS A 20 -26.76 -4.79 25.80
N GLY A 21 -27.62 -3.84 25.38
CA GLY A 21 -28.55 -3.14 26.26
C GLY A 21 -29.52 -4.10 26.95
N GLU A 22 -30.05 -5.07 26.22
CA GLU A 22 -30.91 -6.11 26.77
C GLU A 22 -30.16 -7.03 27.73
N VAL A 23 -28.93 -7.43 27.41
CA VAL A 23 -28.08 -8.22 28.32
C VAL A 23 -27.85 -7.50 29.64
N VAL A 24 -27.54 -6.20 29.62
CA VAL A 24 -27.41 -5.39 30.85
C VAL A 24 -28.73 -5.33 31.61
N ARG A 25 -29.85 -5.09 30.91
CA ARG A 25 -31.18 -4.97 31.52
C ARG A 25 -31.59 -6.26 32.23
N PHE A 26 -31.35 -7.41 31.62
CA PHE A 26 -31.64 -8.71 32.23
C PHE A 26 -30.62 -9.09 33.30
N GLY A 27 -29.34 -8.82 33.07
CA GLY A 27 -28.25 -9.06 34.02
C GLY A 27 -28.49 -8.35 35.35
N ASN A 28 -28.86 -7.07 35.32
CA ASN A 28 -29.19 -6.29 36.51
C ASN A 28 -30.41 -6.79 37.30
N ARG A 29 -31.22 -7.70 36.72
CA ARG A 29 -32.35 -8.36 37.39
C ARG A 29 -32.01 -9.77 37.88
N CYS A 30 -30.81 -10.27 37.57
CA CYS A 30 -30.37 -11.58 38.01
C CYS A 30 -30.24 -11.62 39.53
N LYS A 31 -30.49 -12.79 40.14
CA LYS A 31 -30.30 -12.98 41.59
C LYS A 31 -28.85 -12.88 42.01
N ASP A 32 -27.95 -13.22 41.11
CA ASP A 32 -26.52 -13.22 41.36
C ASP A 32 -25.92 -11.85 40.97
N PRO A 33 -25.32 -11.12 41.94
CA PRO A 33 -24.73 -9.80 41.71
C PRO A 33 -23.60 -9.78 40.68
N GLN A 34 -22.99 -10.92 40.34
CA GLN A 34 -21.92 -10.97 39.34
C GLN A 34 -22.39 -10.52 37.94
N TRP A 35 -23.69 -10.66 37.66
CA TRP A 35 -24.31 -10.24 36.39
C TRP A 35 -24.81 -8.80 36.43
N HIS A 36 -24.60 -8.09 37.53
CA HIS A 36 -24.98 -6.69 37.66
C HIS A 36 -23.86 -5.79 37.11
N ASN A 37 -24.24 -4.59 36.71
CA ASN A 37 -23.35 -3.53 36.25
C ASN A 37 -22.48 -3.93 35.03
N LEU A 38 -23.02 -4.81 34.17
CA LEU A 38 -22.36 -5.23 32.93
C LEU A 38 -22.13 -4.06 31.97
N GLU A 39 -22.85 -2.94 32.12
CA GLU A 39 -22.61 -1.74 31.32
C GLU A 39 -21.16 -1.26 31.45
N ARG A 40 -20.57 -1.35 32.64
CA ARG A 40 -19.19 -0.91 32.89
C ARG A 40 -18.17 -1.78 32.15
N TYR A 41 -18.47 -3.07 32.01
CA TYR A 41 -17.63 -4.00 31.26
C TYR A 41 -17.69 -3.71 29.76
N PHE A 42 -18.89 -3.54 29.21
CA PHE A 42 -19.06 -3.19 27.79
C PHE A 42 -18.45 -1.83 27.46
N GLU A 43 -18.60 -0.84 28.34
CA GLU A 43 -18.00 0.49 28.15
C GLU A 43 -16.47 0.43 28.16
N LYS A 44 -15.87 -0.36 29.06
CA LYS A 44 -14.43 -0.59 29.09
C LYS A 44 -13.93 -1.21 27.78
N ILE A 45 -14.59 -2.27 27.31
CA ILE A 45 -14.21 -2.97 26.08
C ILE A 45 -14.33 -2.02 24.87
N SER A 46 -15.39 -1.22 24.81
CA SER A 46 -15.59 -0.22 23.75
C SER A 46 -14.46 0.83 23.73
N LYS A 47 -14.06 1.33 24.91
CA LYS A 47 -12.94 2.27 25.06
C LYS A 47 -11.59 1.68 24.67
N GLU A 48 -11.38 0.37 24.83
CA GLU A 48 -10.14 -0.31 24.42
C GLU A 48 -10.13 -0.65 22.92
N LEU A 49 -11.29 -0.97 22.34
CA LEU A 49 -11.43 -1.26 20.91
C LEU A 49 -11.29 -0.01 20.04
N THR A 50 -11.79 1.14 20.49
CA THR A 50 -11.78 2.37 19.69
C THR A 50 -10.37 2.83 19.29
N PRO A 51 -9.37 2.89 20.20
CA PRO A 51 -7.98 3.17 19.85
C PRO A 51 -7.38 2.11 18.92
N ARG A 52 -7.71 0.83 19.11
CA ARG A 52 -7.19 -0.26 18.26
C ARG A 52 -7.68 -0.14 16.81
N ASP A 53 -8.95 0.20 16.61
CA ASP A 53 -9.52 0.40 15.27
C ASP A 53 -8.91 1.63 14.57
N GLN A 54 -8.63 2.71 15.32
CA GLN A 54 -7.93 3.88 14.80
C GLN A 54 -6.51 3.51 14.37
N LEU A 55 -5.74 2.82 15.22
CA LEU A 55 -4.39 2.36 14.90
C LEU A 55 -4.36 1.45 13.67
N LYS A 56 -5.35 0.57 13.51
CA LYS A 56 -5.46 -0.29 12.33
C LYS A 56 -5.69 0.52 11.04
N LYS A 57 -6.59 1.51 11.09
CA LYS A 57 -6.87 2.40 9.94
C LYS A 57 -5.66 3.26 9.59
N GLU A 58 -4.97 3.81 10.59
CA GLU A 58 -3.73 4.57 10.37
C GLU A 58 -2.64 3.69 9.74
N ALA A 59 -2.44 2.48 10.24
CA ALA A 59 -1.49 1.52 9.67
C ALA A 59 -1.85 1.16 8.21
N GLU A 60 -3.13 1.03 7.89
CA GLU A 60 -3.60 0.76 6.53
C GLU A 60 -3.31 1.92 5.58
N ILE A 61 -3.52 3.17 6.01
CA ILE A 61 -3.15 4.38 5.24
C ILE A 61 -1.63 4.42 4.98
N VAL A 62 -0.83 4.18 6.02
CA VAL A 62 0.64 4.17 5.90
C VAL A 62 1.10 3.07 4.95
N LEU A 63 0.48 1.88 5.01
CA LEU A 63 0.80 0.79 4.10
C LEU A 63 0.47 1.16 2.65
N GLN A 64 -0.68 1.79 2.40
CA GLN A 64 -1.04 2.26 1.05
C GLN A 64 -0.04 3.28 0.52
N GLN A 65 0.39 4.24 1.35
CA GLN A 65 1.43 5.20 0.98
C GLN A 65 2.76 4.50 0.67
N LEU A 66 3.14 3.51 1.48
CA LEU A 66 4.35 2.73 1.25
C LEU A 66 4.29 1.95 -0.07
N MET A 67 3.14 1.36 -0.40
CA MET A 67 2.95 0.66 -1.68
C MET A 67 3.13 1.60 -2.88
N ILE A 68 2.62 2.83 -2.78
CA ILE A 68 2.80 3.85 -3.82
C ILE A 68 4.28 4.20 -3.97
N LEU A 69 4.99 4.42 -2.86
CA LEU A 69 6.42 4.71 -2.89
C LEU A 69 7.22 3.57 -3.51
N VAL A 70 6.92 2.32 -3.15
CA VAL A 70 7.56 1.13 -3.73
C VAL A 70 7.35 1.12 -5.25
N GLN A 71 6.13 1.38 -5.72
CA GLN A 71 5.82 1.44 -7.15
C GLN A 71 6.66 2.52 -7.87
N TYR A 72 6.70 3.74 -7.32
CA TYR A 72 7.52 4.81 -7.91
C TYR A 72 9.01 4.50 -7.89
N THR A 73 9.52 3.85 -6.84
CA THR A 73 10.92 3.44 -6.81
C THR A 73 11.22 2.36 -7.85
N ALA A 74 10.30 1.43 -8.10
CA ALA A 74 10.46 0.42 -9.14
C ALA A 74 10.49 1.06 -10.54
N GLU A 75 9.58 2.00 -10.80
CA GLU A 75 9.56 2.78 -12.05
C GLU A 75 10.88 3.55 -12.25
N LEU A 76 11.39 4.19 -11.20
CA LEU A 76 12.66 4.90 -11.26
C LEU A 76 13.84 3.97 -11.58
N TYR A 77 13.86 2.75 -11.03
CA TYR A 77 14.90 1.76 -11.34
C TYR A 77 14.85 1.31 -12.81
N GLU A 78 13.65 1.11 -13.37
CA GLU A 78 13.49 0.77 -14.79
C GLU A 78 13.99 1.88 -15.71
N GLU A 79 13.68 3.15 -15.38
CA GLU A 79 14.17 4.31 -16.14
C GLU A 79 15.69 4.46 -16.03
N LEU A 80 16.26 4.23 -14.85
CA LEU A 80 17.72 4.23 -14.67
C LEU A 80 18.38 3.15 -15.54
N HIS A 81 17.82 1.95 -15.56
CA HIS A 81 18.30 0.89 -16.43
C HIS A 81 18.12 1.21 -17.92
N ALA A 82 17.08 1.96 -18.31
CA ALA A 82 16.91 2.43 -19.67
C ALA A 82 18.00 3.43 -20.07
N LEU A 83 18.36 4.34 -19.15
CA LEU A 83 19.45 5.30 -19.34
C LEU A 83 20.80 4.60 -19.53
N ASP A 84 21.14 3.62 -18.69
CA ASP A 84 22.38 2.85 -18.81
C ASP A 84 22.53 2.20 -20.20
N ARG A 85 21.43 1.64 -20.72
CA ARG A 85 21.41 1.05 -22.06
C ARG A 85 21.61 2.10 -23.15
N LEU A 86 21.02 3.28 -23.00
CA LEU A 86 21.18 4.37 -23.96
C LEU A 86 22.63 4.88 -23.99
N GLU A 87 23.28 5.01 -22.84
CA GLU A 87 24.70 5.40 -22.76
C GLU A 87 25.61 4.36 -23.43
N GLN A 88 25.40 3.07 -23.16
CA GLN A 88 26.15 2.00 -23.81
C GLN A 88 26.00 2.04 -25.34
N ASN A 89 24.77 2.19 -25.83
CA ASN A 89 24.51 2.31 -27.27
C ASN A 89 25.17 3.55 -27.88
N TYR A 90 25.19 4.68 -27.16
CA TYR A 90 25.87 5.89 -27.60
C TYR A 90 27.39 5.66 -27.75
N HIS A 91 28.02 5.05 -26.74
CA HIS A 91 29.44 4.72 -26.80
C HIS A 91 29.78 3.74 -27.92
N GLN A 92 28.97 2.70 -28.10
CA GLN A 92 29.13 1.71 -29.17
C GLN A 92 29.04 2.37 -30.55
N LYS A 93 28.04 3.23 -30.76
CA LYS A 93 27.87 3.94 -32.04
C LYS A 93 29.05 4.86 -32.36
N ARG A 94 29.59 5.55 -31.36
CA ARG A 94 30.80 6.36 -31.53
C ARG A 94 32.01 5.54 -31.98
N LEU A 95 32.21 4.36 -31.39
CA LEU A 95 33.28 3.44 -31.79
C LEU A 95 33.07 2.93 -33.22
N GLU A 96 31.84 2.58 -33.61
CA GLU A 96 31.50 2.15 -34.97
C GLU A 96 31.74 3.25 -36.02
N ASP A 97 31.40 4.51 -35.70
CA ASP A 97 31.66 5.66 -36.56
C ASP A 97 33.17 5.91 -36.75
N GLU A 98 33.98 5.77 -35.68
CA GLU A 98 35.45 5.86 -35.74
C GLU A 98 36.07 4.73 -36.58
N ILE A 99 35.61 3.49 -36.41
CA ILE A 99 36.05 2.33 -37.20
C ILE A 99 35.68 2.53 -38.68
N SER A 100 34.45 2.95 -38.97
CA SER A 100 33.98 3.18 -40.35
C SER A 100 34.76 4.31 -41.06
N SER A 101 35.07 5.39 -40.33
CA SER A 101 35.92 6.47 -40.83
C SER A 101 37.34 6.01 -41.13
N SER A 102 37.94 5.20 -40.25
CA SER A 102 39.28 4.63 -40.46
C SER A 102 39.34 3.66 -41.65
N ALA A 103 38.28 2.88 -41.88
CA ALA A 103 38.15 1.96 -43.01
C ALA A 103 38.04 2.69 -44.35
N GLN A 104 37.30 3.80 -44.41
CA GLN A 104 37.25 4.66 -45.61
C GLN A 104 38.59 5.33 -45.92
N ASN A 105 39.31 5.81 -44.90
CA ASN A 105 40.62 6.44 -45.07
C ASN A 105 41.71 5.44 -45.50
N GLY A 106 41.63 4.18 -45.03
CA GLY A 106 42.50 3.10 -45.50
C GLY A 106 42.22 2.69 -46.96
N CYS A 107 40.97 2.80 -47.41
CA CYS A 107 40.56 2.45 -48.78
C CYS A 107 40.98 3.52 -49.79
N LEU A 108 40.83 4.81 -49.45
CA LEU A 108 41.26 5.94 -50.29
C LEU A 108 42.77 5.99 -50.57
N LEU A 109 43.59 5.32 -49.74
CA LEU A 109 45.05 5.30 -49.89
C LEU A 109 45.53 4.22 -50.89
N VAL A 110 44.66 3.31 -51.33
CA VAL A 110 45.00 2.21 -52.25
C VAL A 110 44.74 2.57 -53.73
N ASP A 111 44.01 3.65 -54.02
CA ASP A 111 43.63 4.08 -55.37
C ASP A 111 44.46 5.27 -55.91
N ILE A 112 45.77 5.29 -55.68
CA ILE A 112 46.70 6.17 -56.40
C ILE A 112 47.78 5.30 -57.05
N HIS A 113 47.49 4.78 -58.25
CA HIS A 113 48.53 4.25 -59.13
C HIS A 113 48.25 4.55 -60.60
#